data_AF-T0UHC2-F1
#
_entry.id   AF-T0UHC2-F1
#
_cell.length_a   1.000
_cell.length_b   1.000
_cell.length_c   1.000
_cell.angle_alpha   90.00
_cell.angle_beta   90.00
_cell.angle_gamma   90.00
#
_symmetry.space_group_name_H-M   'P 1'
#
loop_
_entity.id
_entity.type
_entity.pdbx_description
1 polymer ?
#
loop_
_entity_poly.entity_id
_entity_poly.type
_entity_poly.pdbx_seq_one_letter_code
_entity_poly.pdbx_strand_id
1 'polypeptide(L)'
;MAERLEHLEKNELISSENLDRLKSNELLSLETANQMTENLIGTFSLPFSLAPDFQIDGAIFNVPMVTEEPSVVAAASFAAKIIKRSGGFKTQVHSRKMIGQVALYDVSNKSAAKKAIIEHTDQLITLANDAHPSIVKRGGGARELSIDEKMISLLST
;
A
#
# COMPACT_ATOMS: atom_id res chain seq x y z
N MET A 1 16.68 -19.77 -13.72
CA MET A 1 15.61 -19.84 -12.68
C MET A 1 16.03 -20.75 -11.55
N ALA A 2 16.39 -22.02 -11.82
CA ALA A 2 16.88 -22.97 -10.82
C ALA A 2 17.98 -22.40 -9.91
N GLU A 3 19.07 -21.85 -10.47
CA GLU A 3 20.15 -21.24 -9.68
C GLU A 3 19.68 -20.09 -8.74
N ARG A 4 18.64 -19.35 -9.13
CA ARG A 4 18.08 -18.27 -8.29
C ARG A 4 17.29 -18.84 -7.12
N LEU A 5 16.53 -19.91 -7.34
CA LEU A 5 15.79 -20.62 -6.29
C LEU A 5 16.74 -21.33 -5.31
N GLU A 6 17.80 -21.96 -5.83
CA GLU A 6 18.88 -22.54 -5.01
C GLU A 6 19.56 -21.48 -4.12
N HIS A 7 19.75 -20.27 -4.65
CA HIS A 7 20.29 -19.17 -3.86
C HIS A 7 19.34 -18.75 -2.73
N LEU A 8 18.02 -18.71 -2.97
CA LEU A 8 17.03 -18.42 -1.91
C LEU A 8 17.05 -19.49 -0.82
N GLU A 9 17.14 -20.76 -1.23
CA GLU A 9 17.20 -21.91 -0.33
C GLU A 9 18.47 -21.91 0.52
N LYS A 10 19.64 -21.79 -0.13
CA LYS A 10 20.95 -21.84 0.54
C LYS A 10 21.15 -20.73 1.56
N ASN A 11 20.56 -19.55 1.33
CA ASN A 11 20.69 -18.40 2.21
C ASN A 11 19.49 -18.23 3.16
N GLU A 12 18.58 -19.22 3.21
CA GLU A 12 17.42 -19.24 4.11
C GLU A 12 16.59 -17.94 4.06
N LEU A 13 16.45 -17.36 2.86
CA LEU A 13 15.80 -16.06 2.68
C LEU A 13 14.27 -16.13 2.73
N ILE A 14 13.71 -17.34 2.65
CA ILE A 14 12.28 -17.64 2.71
C ILE A 14 12.07 -18.97 3.44
N SER A 15 10.87 -19.19 3.98
CA SER A 15 10.50 -20.49 4.57
C SER A 15 10.50 -21.60 3.51
N SER A 16 10.72 -22.85 3.95
CA SER A 16 10.64 -24.04 3.10
C SER A 16 9.29 -24.13 2.38
N GLU A 17 8.20 -23.86 3.09
CA GLU A 17 6.85 -23.80 2.53
C GLU A 17 6.79 -22.82 1.35
N ASN A 18 7.24 -21.57 1.52
CA ASN A 18 7.20 -20.56 0.45
C ASN A 18 8.16 -20.90 -0.70
N LEU A 19 9.29 -21.56 -0.42
CA LEU A 19 10.19 -22.05 -1.46
C LEU A 19 9.51 -23.11 -2.32
N ASP A 20 8.78 -24.05 -1.72
CA ASP A 20 8.03 -25.07 -2.45
C ASP A 20 6.95 -24.45 -3.33
N ARG A 21 6.24 -23.42 -2.84
CA ARG A 21 5.25 -22.65 -3.62
C ARG A 21 5.90 -21.95 -4.82
N LEU A 22 7.11 -21.40 -4.66
CA LEU A 22 7.86 -20.80 -5.79
C LEU A 22 8.38 -21.87 -6.77
N LYS A 23 8.85 -23.02 -6.27
CA LYS A 23 9.34 -24.15 -7.09
C LYS A 23 8.23 -24.74 -7.94
N SER A 24 7.01 -24.86 -7.40
CA SER A 24 5.83 -25.32 -8.13
C SER A 24 5.17 -24.23 -8.98
N ASN A 25 5.64 -22.98 -8.89
CA ASN A 25 5.01 -21.81 -9.49
C ASN A 25 3.52 -21.72 -9.12
N GLU A 26 3.20 -21.93 -7.84
CA GLU A 26 1.84 -21.87 -7.33
C GLU A 26 1.24 -20.49 -7.60
N LEU A 27 0.08 -20.49 -8.27
CA LEU A 27 -0.68 -19.29 -8.59
C LEU A 27 -1.89 -19.16 -7.66
N LEU A 28 -2.53 -17.99 -7.72
CA LEU A 28 -3.80 -17.75 -7.05
C LEU A 28 -4.86 -18.75 -7.55
N SER A 29 -5.52 -19.45 -6.62
CA SER A 29 -6.58 -20.40 -6.97
C SER A 29 -7.79 -19.68 -7.60
N LEU A 30 -8.52 -20.36 -8.49
CA LEU A 30 -9.76 -19.81 -9.06
C LEU A 30 -10.83 -19.55 -8.00
N GLU A 31 -10.88 -20.37 -6.94
CA GLU A 31 -11.80 -20.16 -5.82
C GLU A 31 -11.52 -18.83 -5.10
N THR A 32 -10.24 -18.57 -4.76
CA THR A 32 -9.85 -17.31 -4.13
C THR A 32 -10.05 -16.13 -5.09
N ALA A 33 -9.65 -16.28 -6.36
CA ALA A 33 -9.84 -15.22 -7.36
C ALA A 33 -11.33 -14.86 -7.52
N ASN A 34 -12.23 -15.84 -7.44
CA ASN A 34 -13.67 -15.62 -7.59
C ASN A 34 -14.29 -14.88 -6.40
N GLN A 35 -13.63 -14.89 -5.24
CA GLN A 35 -13.99 -14.08 -4.08
C GLN A 35 -13.42 -12.65 -4.15
N MET A 36 -12.44 -12.40 -5.03
CA MET A 36 -11.76 -11.11 -5.15
C MET A 36 -12.41 -10.17 -6.17
N THR A 37 -13.04 -10.70 -7.21
CA THR A 37 -13.60 -9.89 -8.31
C THR A 37 -14.89 -10.49 -8.86
N GLU A 38 -15.78 -9.65 -9.39
CA GLU A 38 -17.00 -10.09 -10.07
C GLU A 38 -16.73 -10.62 -11.50
N ASN A 39 -17.62 -11.46 -12.02
CA ASN A 39 -17.59 -11.98 -13.40
C ASN A 39 -16.25 -12.65 -13.78
N LEU A 40 -15.62 -13.37 -12.84
CA LEU A 40 -14.37 -14.06 -13.09
C LEU A 40 -14.53 -15.16 -14.16
N ILE A 41 -13.65 -15.13 -15.17
CA ILE A 41 -13.54 -16.19 -16.20
C ILE A 41 -12.15 -16.85 -16.25
N GLY A 42 -11.22 -16.40 -15.41
CA GLY A 42 -9.86 -16.92 -15.34
C GLY A 42 -8.92 -15.98 -14.60
N THR A 43 -7.66 -16.38 -14.48
CA THR A 43 -6.58 -15.59 -13.89
C THR A 43 -5.59 -15.13 -14.95
N PHE A 44 -4.94 -14.01 -14.70
CA PHE A 44 -3.85 -13.49 -15.53
C PHE A 44 -2.55 -13.50 -14.73
N SER A 45 -1.44 -13.89 -15.37
CA SER A 45 -0.13 -13.99 -14.70
C SER A 45 0.87 -13.02 -15.33
N LEU A 46 1.70 -12.42 -14.47
CA LEU A 46 2.83 -11.57 -14.87
C LEU A 46 4.14 -12.16 -14.32
N PRO A 47 5.29 -11.86 -14.95
CA PRO A 47 6.59 -12.28 -14.44
C PRO A 47 6.82 -11.79 -13.01
N PHE A 48 7.14 -12.72 -12.11
CA PHE A 48 7.57 -12.44 -10.74
C PHE A 48 9.09 -12.56 -10.64
N SER A 49 9.75 -11.49 -10.19
CA SER A 49 11.21 -11.38 -10.11
C SER A 49 11.65 -10.84 -8.75
N LEU A 50 12.95 -10.92 -8.49
CA LEU A 50 13.58 -10.39 -7.29
C LEU A 50 14.66 -9.38 -7.68
N ALA A 51 14.63 -8.20 -7.06
CA ALA A 51 15.69 -7.21 -7.16
C ALA A 51 16.49 -7.20 -5.83
N PRO A 52 17.73 -7.73 -5.82
CA PRO A 52 18.51 -7.87 -4.59
C PRO A 52 19.16 -6.55 -4.14
N ASP A 53 19.77 -6.59 -2.96
CA ASP A 53 20.73 -5.60 -2.47
C ASP A 53 20.19 -4.18 -2.16
N PHE A 54 18.90 -4.04 -1.89
CA PHE A 54 18.36 -2.77 -1.41
C PHE A 54 18.75 -2.53 0.05
N GLN A 55 19.75 -1.69 0.30
CA GLN A 55 20.08 -1.27 1.65
C GLN A 55 19.24 -0.04 2.04
N ILE A 56 18.32 -0.22 2.98
CA ILE A 56 17.39 0.83 3.46
C ILE A 56 17.58 0.95 4.97
N ASP A 57 17.97 2.14 5.43
CA ASP A 57 18.22 2.45 6.84
C ASP A 57 19.17 1.47 7.54
N GLY A 58 20.13 0.94 6.78
CA GLY A 58 21.15 0.00 7.25
C GLY A 58 20.78 -1.48 7.09
N ALA A 59 19.50 -1.81 6.90
CA ALA A 59 19.04 -3.18 6.64
C ALA A 59 19.05 -3.50 5.14
N ILE A 60 19.39 -4.74 4.78
CA ILE A 60 19.41 -5.19 3.38
C ILE A 60 18.13 -5.96 3.08
N PHE A 61 17.45 -5.60 1.99
CA PHE A 61 16.24 -6.22 1.50
C PHE A 61 16.44 -6.77 0.08
N ASN A 62 15.76 -7.87 -0.20
CA ASN A 62 15.54 -8.36 -1.56
C ASN A 62 14.10 -8.06 -1.94
N VAL A 63 13.88 -7.25 -2.97
CA VAL A 63 12.57 -6.67 -3.27
C VAL A 63 11.86 -7.52 -4.34
N PRO A 64 10.70 -8.12 -4.03
CA PRO A 64 9.90 -8.79 -5.06
C PRO A 64 9.30 -7.76 -6.02
N MET A 65 9.33 -8.06 -7.32
CA MET A 65 8.84 -7.20 -8.39
C MET A 65 7.96 -7.99 -9.35
N VAL A 66 6.85 -7.39 -9.79
CA VAL A 66 5.97 -7.93 -10.82
C VAL A 66 5.87 -6.91 -11.96
N THR A 67 6.38 -7.26 -13.14
CA THR A 67 6.37 -6.38 -14.32
C THR A 67 6.63 -7.19 -15.59
N GLU A 68 6.01 -6.79 -16.70
CA GLU A 68 6.23 -7.31 -18.05
C GLU A 68 7.36 -6.60 -18.80
N GLU A 69 7.75 -5.40 -18.35
CA GLU A 69 8.71 -4.56 -19.08
C GLU A 69 10.14 -5.09 -18.91
N PRO A 70 10.83 -5.41 -20.03
CA PRO A 70 12.23 -5.81 -19.97
C PRO A 70 13.10 -4.75 -19.31
N SER A 71 14.21 -5.17 -18.71
CA SER A 71 15.24 -4.32 -18.07
C SER A 71 14.85 -3.62 -16.77
N VAL A 72 13.57 -3.44 -16.42
CA VAL A 72 13.16 -2.75 -15.18
C VAL A 72 13.80 -3.36 -13.93
N VAL A 73 13.69 -4.69 -13.77
CA VAL A 73 14.29 -5.40 -12.63
C VAL A 73 15.82 -5.31 -12.63
N ALA A 74 16.43 -5.37 -13.81
CA ALA A 74 17.89 -5.30 -13.95
C ALA A 74 18.41 -3.91 -13.59
N ALA A 75 17.74 -2.85 -14.06
CA ALA A 75 18.05 -1.46 -13.76
C ALA A 75 17.89 -1.17 -12.26
N ALA A 76 16.79 -1.62 -11.65
CA ALA A 76 16.55 -1.49 -10.22
C ALA A 76 17.65 -2.16 -9.38
N SER A 77 18.01 -3.40 -9.73
CA SER A 77 19.06 -4.16 -9.06
C SER A 77 20.45 -3.51 -9.20
N PHE A 78 20.77 -3.02 -10.40
CA PHE A 78 22.02 -2.32 -10.67
C PHE A 78 22.14 -1.02 -9.87
N ALA A 79 21.08 -0.20 -9.86
CA ALA A 79 21.01 1.03 -9.08
C ALA A 79 21.13 0.74 -7.57
N ALA A 80 20.40 -0.25 -7.05
CA ALA A 80 20.47 -0.65 -5.64
C ALA A 80 21.90 -1.03 -5.23
N LYS A 81 22.60 -1.81 -6.06
CA LYS A 81 24.01 -2.18 -5.83
C LYS A 81 24.94 -0.97 -5.78
N ILE A 82 24.76 0.02 -6.67
CA ILE A 82 25.55 1.26 -6.65
C ILE A 82 25.26 2.06 -5.38
N ILE A 83 23.99 2.26 -5.05
CA ILE A 83 23.56 3.08 -3.91
C ILE A 83 24.00 2.44 -2.59
N LYS A 84 23.92 1.11 -2.47
CA LYS A 84 24.45 0.36 -1.32
C LYS A 84 25.94 0.61 -1.09
N ARG A 85 26.76 0.69 -2.16
CA ARG A 85 28.19 1.04 -2.03
C ARG A 85 28.41 2.46 -1.51
N SER A 86 27.44 3.35 -1.68
CA SER A 86 27.43 4.73 -1.17
C SER A 86 26.76 4.87 0.20
N GLY A 87 26.42 3.77 0.88
CA GLY A 87 25.82 3.78 2.23
C GLY A 87 24.31 3.49 2.27
N GLY A 88 23.68 3.21 1.13
CA GLY A 88 22.27 2.85 1.04
C GLY A 88 21.31 4.03 1.07
N PHE A 89 20.02 3.72 1.04
CA PHE A 89 18.93 4.68 1.17
C PHE A 89 18.71 5.06 2.64
N LYS A 90 18.35 6.33 2.87
CA LYS A 90 17.83 6.83 4.15
C LYS A 90 16.38 7.22 3.96
N THR A 91 15.50 6.71 4.82
CA THR A 91 14.06 6.95 4.69
C THR A 91 13.45 7.48 5.98
N GLN A 92 12.33 8.17 5.83
CA GLN A 92 11.54 8.68 6.94
C GLN A 92 10.05 8.59 6.60
N VAL A 93 9.23 8.21 7.58
CA VAL A 93 7.77 8.18 7.43
C VAL A 93 7.20 9.43 8.10
N HIS A 94 6.68 10.37 7.30
CA HIS A 94 6.12 11.62 7.82
C HIS A 94 4.77 11.41 8.55
N SER A 95 3.90 10.58 7.98
CA SER A 95 2.60 10.23 8.56
C SER A 95 2.09 8.94 7.93
N ARG A 96 1.37 8.14 8.70
CA ARG A 96 0.68 6.92 8.25
C ARG A 96 -0.80 6.97 8.61
N LYS A 97 -1.47 8.04 8.20
CA LYS A 97 -2.92 8.23 8.33
C LYS A 97 -3.58 8.12 6.95
N MET A 98 -4.79 7.59 6.91
CA MET A 98 -5.65 7.61 5.71
C MET A 98 -6.61 8.81 5.82
N ILE A 99 -6.99 9.36 4.67
CA ILE A 99 -7.97 10.46 4.60
C ILE A 99 -9.25 9.90 3.97
N GLY A 100 -10.35 9.98 4.71
CA GLY A 100 -11.71 9.82 4.18
C GLY A 100 -12.37 11.19 4.02
N GLN A 101 -13.29 11.31 3.07
CA GLN A 101 -13.96 12.59 2.77
C GLN A 101 -15.47 12.41 2.76
N VAL A 102 -16.18 13.39 3.33
CA VAL A 102 -17.63 13.54 3.22
C VAL A 102 -17.89 14.86 2.50
N ALA A 103 -18.49 14.79 1.31
CA ALA A 103 -18.86 15.97 0.53
C ALA A 103 -20.26 16.45 0.93
N LEU A 104 -20.37 17.70 1.37
CA LEU A 104 -21.64 18.36 1.66
C LEU A 104 -21.95 19.37 0.55
N TYR A 105 -23.12 19.27 -0.05
CA TYR A 105 -23.61 20.18 -1.10
C TYR A 105 -24.85 20.96 -0.61
N ASP A 106 -25.23 22.01 -1.34
CA ASP A 106 -26.38 22.88 -1.05
C ASP A 106 -26.42 23.46 0.37
N VAL A 107 -25.24 23.68 0.97
CA VAL A 107 -25.10 24.28 2.30
C VAL A 107 -25.29 25.79 2.20
N SER A 108 -26.48 26.27 2.57
CA SER A 108 -26.86 27.69 2.41
C SER A 108 -25.99 28.67 3.21
N ASN A 109 -25.55 28.27 4.41
CA ASN A 109 -24.62 29.04 5.23
C ASN A 109 -23.41 28.19 5.62
N LYS A 110 -22.39 28.20 4.75
CA LYS A 110 -21.17 27.42 4.93
C LYS A 110 -20.39 27.82 6.19
N SER A 111 -20.41 29.11 6.55
CA SER A 111 -19.73 29.60 7.76
C SER A 111 -20.34 29.00 9.03
N ALA A 112 -21.68 29.01 9.13
CA ALA A 112 -22.38 28.39 10.24
C ALA A 112 -22.17 26.87 10.28
N ALA A 113 -22.22 26.19 9.13
CA ALA A 113 -21.96 24.75 9.05
C ALA A 113 -20.53 24.39 9.49
N LYS A 114 -19.53 25.13 9.01
CA LYS A 114 -18.13 24.94 9.41
C LYS A 114 -17.97 25.11 10.91
N LYS A 115 -18.55 26.17 11.49
CA LYS A 115 -18.54 26.41 12.92
C LYS A 115 -19.16 25.24 13.70
N ALA A 116 -20.34 24.79 13.28
CA ALA A 116 -21.04 23.68 13.93
C ALA A 116 -20.22 22.37 13.89
N ILE A 117 -19.61 22.04 12.75
CA ILE A 117 -18.78 20.83 12.65
C ILE A 117 -17.53 20.95 13.55
N ILE A 118 -16.87 22.11 13.59
CA ILE A 118 -15.71 22.33 14.47
C ILE A 118 -16.12 22.15 15.93
N GLU A 119 -17.24 22.76 16.36
CA GLU A 119 -17.76 22.65 17.73
C GLU A 119 -18.10 21.21 18.14
N HIS A 120 -18.44 20.34 17.18
CA HIS A 120 -18.80 18.94 17.42
C HIS A 120 -17.70 17.94 16.99
N THR A 121 -16.47 18.41 16.78
CA THR A 121 -15.36 17.56 16.28
C THR A 121 -15.15 16.31 17.12
N ASP A 122 -15.09 16.44 18.45
CA ASP A 122 -14.84 15.30 19.35
C ASP A 122 -15.98 14.28 19.30
N GLN A 123 -17.22 14.75 19.20
CA GLN A 123 -18.39 13.89 19.07
C GLN A 123 -18.37 13.14 17.74
N LEU A 124 -18.03 13.82 16.64
CA LEU A 124 -17.92 13.22 15.32
C LEU A 124 -16.78 12.19 15.24
N ILE A 125 -15.63 12.47 15.86
CA ILE A 125 -14.51 11.53 15.96
C ILE A 125 -14.92 10.30 16.79
N THR A 126 -15.63 10.50 17.89
CA THR A 126 -16.15 9.41 18.73
C THR A 126 -17.12 8.54 17.92
N LEU A 127 -18.08 9.16 17.24
CA LEU A 127 -19.04 8.46 16.37
C LEU A 127 -18.35 7.65 15.27
N ALA A 128 -17.32 8.21 14.62
CA ALA A 128 -16.55 7.50 13.59
C ALA A 128 -15.79 6.29 14.16
N ASN A 129 -15.26 6.41 15.39
CA ASN A 129 -14.59 5.31 16.08
C ASN A 129 -15.56 4.22 16.53
N ASP A 130 -16.74 4.60 17.01
CA ASP A 130 -17.80 3.68 17.46
C ASP A 130 -18.40 2.89 16.29
N ALA A 131 -18.40 3.46 15.08
CA ALA A 131 -18.81 2.75 13.86
C ALA A 131 -17.85 1.60 13.49
N HIS A 132 -16.56 1.69 13.87
CA HIS A 132 -15.55 0.66 13.60
C HIS A 132 -14.69 0.37 14.84
N PRO A 133 -15.24 -0.27 15.88
CA PRO A 133 -14.53 -0.47 17.15
C PRO A 133 -13.32 -1.42 17.02
N SER A 134 -13.28 -2.26 15.98
CA SER A 134 -12.19 -3.23 15.77
C SER A 134 -10.85 -2.57 15.43
N ILE A 135 -10.83 -1.42 14.74
CA ILE A 135 -9.59 -0.69 14.46
C ILE A 135 -9.11 0.07 15.69
N VAL A 136 -10.04 0.55 16.53
CA VAL A 136 -9.73 1.21 17.80
C VAL A 136 -9.05 0.24 18.77
N LYS A 137 -9.59 -0.98 18.91
CA LYS A 137 -8.97 -2.05 19.71
C LYS A 137 -7.54 -2.41 19.29
N ARG A 138 -7.18 -2.13 18.03
CA ARG A 138 -5.83 -2.35 17.47
C ARG A 138 -4.93 -1.11 17.53
N GLY A 139 -5.33 -0.07 18.26
CA GLY A 139 -4.57 1.18 18.43
C GLY A 139 -4.75 2.19 17.30
N GLY A 140 -5.65 1.94 16.34
CA GLY A 140 -6.01 2.85 15.26
C GLY A 140 -7.31 3.61 15.52
N GLY A 141 -7.96 4.07 14.45
CA GLY A 141 -9.21 4.86 14.51
C GLY A 141 -9.06 6.28 13.96
N ALA A 142 -10.16 7.01 13.93
CA ALA A 142 -10.19 8.43 13.61
C ALA A 142 -9.34 9.22 14.62
N ARG A 143 -8.58 10.19 14.12
CA ARG A 143 -7.64 11.01 14.91
C ARG A 143 -7.82 12.50 14.72
N GLU A 144 -8.37 12.88 13.58
CA GLU A 144 -8.39 14.26 13.12
C GLU A 144 -9.55 14.42 12.15
N LEU A 145 -10.21 15.56 12.23
CA LEU A 145 -11.23 16.00 11.30
C LEU A 145 -10.88 17.42 10.88
N SER A 146 -10.82 17.65 9.58
CA SER A 146 -10.60 18.97 9.00
C SER A 146 -11.73 19.29 8.02
N ILE A 147 -11.93 20.59 7.76
CA ILE A 147 -13.00 21.08 6.90
C ILE A 147 -12.39 22.03 5.89
N ASP A 148 -12.54 21.68 4.62
CA ASP A 148 -12.18 22.53 3.49
C ASP A 148 -13.45 22.99 2.77
N GLU A 149 -13.60 24.30 2.62
CA GLU A 149 -14.56 24.82 1.66
C GLU A 149 -13.95 24.76 0.26
N LYS A 150 -14.55 23.98 -0.63
CA LYS A 150 -14.17 23.97 -2.05
C LYS A 150 -14.99 25.02 -2.80
N MET A 151 -14.30 25.93 -3.47
CA MET A 151 -14.90 26.81 -4.45
C MET A 151 -15.15 25.99 -5.70
N ILE A 152 -16.40 25.82 -6.11
CA ILE A 152 -16.71 25.30 -7.43
C ILE A 152 -16.37 26.44 -8.40
N SER A 153 -15.20 26.40 -9.02
CA SER A 153 -14.99 27.17 -10.24
C SER A 153 -15.87 26.52 -11.30
N LEU A 154 -17.02 27.14 -11.58
CA LEU A 154 -17.73 26.89 -12.83
C LEU A 154 -16.77 27.35 -13.93
N LEU A 155 -15.96 26.44 -14.45
CA LEU A 155 -15.41 26.60 -15.79
C LEU A 155 -16.63 26.59 -16.70
N SER A 156 -17.02 27.79 -17.13
CA SER A 156 -17.97 28.01 -18.20
C SER A 156 -17.46 27.27 -19.43
N THR A 157 -18.04 26.11 -19.72
CA THR A 157 -18.10 25.56 -21.07
C THR A 157 -19.12 26.34 -21.88
#